data_AF-A0A7L0ZYN8-F1
#
_entry.id   AF-A0A7L0ZYN8-F1
#
_cell.length_a   1.000
_cell.length_b   1.000
_cell.length_c   1.000
_cell.angle_alpha   90.00
_cell.angle_beta   90.00
_cell.angle_gamma   90.00
#
_symmetry.space_group_name_H-M   'P 1'
#
loop_
_entity.id
_entity.type
_entity.pdbx_description
1 polymer ?
#
loop_
_entity_poly.entity_id
_entity_poly.type
_entity_poly.pdbx_seq_one_letter_code
_entity_poly.pdbx_strand_id
1 'polypeptide(L)'
;IYDLASKCSVLLAKDFVHNAFTVILSEETSNSRSLYVEMNQTVTSIHPRLKISKIFSFTEENCQVVDKSLEKNTTNSRRETNKIEISNKKGVSLSCDFQYDLCTVTLAGWHHGISAGLFGTNDNEAGNEWMLPNGSFTDNVQEFTQSWQVNKCSLVPKKEKPCPITDKQNICKVFFEEPHSLLR
;
A
#
# COMPACT_ATOMS: atom_id res chain seq x y z
N ILE A 1 -2.48 -3.75 13.46
CA ILE A 1 -2.77 -4.46 12.18
C ILE A 1 -4.28 -4.51 12.02
N TYR A 2 -4.81 -4.16 10.85
CA TYR A 2 -6.24 -4.24 10.55
C TYR A 2 -6.46 -4.72 9.12
N ASP A 3 -7.64 -5.27 8.82
CA ASP A 3 -8.04 -5.73 7.47
C ASP A 3 -8.83 -4.64 6.74
N LEU A 4 -8.54 -4.44 5.46
CA LEU A 4 -9.24 -3.50 4.60
C LEU A 4 -10.19 -4.24 3.65
N ALA A 5 -11.45 -4.34 4.07
CA ALA A 5 -12.55 -4.91 3.27
C ALA A 5 -13.15 -3.94 2.23
N SER A 6 -12.52 -2.78 1.99
CA SER A 6 -13.03 -1.74 1.08
C SER A 6 -12.87 -2.11 -0.41
N LYS A 7 -13.81 -1.72 -1.27
CA LYS A 7 -13.67 -1.78 -2.74
C LYS A 7 -13.31 -0.42 -3.36
N CYS A 8 -12.83 0.49 -2.52
CA CYS A 8 -12.62 1.87 -2.87
C CYS A 8 -11.12 2.15 -2.91
N SER A 9 -10.73 3.10 -3.74
CA SER A 9 -9.38 3.64 -3.65
C SER A 9 -9.19 4.34 -2.32
N VAL A 10 -8.10 4.03 -1.61
CA VAL A 10 -7.80 4.57 -0.28
C VAL A 10 -6.39 5.14 -0.22
N LEU A 11 -6.23 6.21 0.56
CA LEU A 11 -4.94 6.82 0.82
C LEU A 11 -4.16 6.00 1.86
N LEU A 12 -3.04 5.41 1.45
CA LEU A 12 -2.19 4.64 2.36
C LEU A 12 -1.27 5.56 3.16
N ALA A 13 -0.56 6.46 2.48
CA ALA A 13 0.31 7.43 3.11
C ALA A 13 0.56 8.61 2.16
N LYS A 14 0.57 9.82 2.70
CA LYS A 14 0.95 11.03 1.97
C LYS A 14 1.74 11.95 2.88
N ASP A 15 2.81 12.53 2.35
CA ASP A 15 3.47 13.67 2.97
C ASP A 15 2.61 14.93 2.79
N PHE A 16 1.96 15.36 3.86
CA PHE A 16 1.09 16.54 3.87
C PHE A 16 1.87 17.86 4.06
N VAL A 17 3.16 17.79 4.36
CA VAL A 17 3.99 18.96 4.64
C VAL A 17 4.74 19.41 3.39
N HIS A 18 5.43 18.51 2.71
CA HIS A 18 6.27 18.86 1.55
C HIS A 18 5.79 18.27 0.22
N ASN A 19 4.71 17.47 0.23
CA ASN A 19 4.24 16.71 -0.93
C ASN A 19 5.37 15.88 -1.58
N ALA A 20 6.28 15.30 -0.78
CA ALA A 20 7.39 14.50 -1.28
C ALA A 20 6.92 13.16 -1.89
N PHE A 21 5.81 12.61 -1.38
CA PHE A 21 5.22 11.38 -1.89
C PHE A 21 3.72 11.26 -1.60
N THR A 22 3.03 10.48 -2.42
CA THR A 22 1.65 10.01 -2.21
C THR A 22 1.58 8.52 -2.56
N VAL A 23 0.99 7.71 -1.70
CA VAL A 23 0.74 6.27 -1.92
C VAL A 23 -0.74 5.98 -1.75
N ILE A 24 -1.37 5.46 -2.79
CA ILE A 24 -2.79 5.12 -2.84
C ILE A 24 -2.92 3.65 -3.24
N LEU A 25 -3.75 2.92 -2.51
CA LEU A 25 -4.25 1.63 -2.99
C LEU A 25 -5.47 1.92 -3.86
N SER A 26 -5.31 1.78 -5.17
CA SER A 26 -6.35 2.09 -6.15
C SER A 26 -7.18 0.85 -6.46
N GLU A 27 -8.50 1.02 -6.47
CA GLU A 27 -9.41 0.03 -7.08
C GLU A 27 -9.49 0.30 -8.58
N GLU A 28 -9.14 -0.70 -9.38
CA GLU A 28 -9.21 -0.69 -10.84
C GLU A 28 -10.49 -1.40 -11.32
N THR A 29 -10.69 -1.47 -12.64
CA THR A 29 -11.79 -2.26 -13.21
C THR A 29 -11.67 -3.74 -12.81
N SER A 30 -12.81 -4.42 -12.66
CA SER A 30 -12.89 -5.86 -12.37
C SER A 30 -12.38 -6.32 -10.99
N ASN A 31 -12.51 -5.48 -9.94
CA ASN A 31 -12.01 -5.75 -8.58
C ASN A 31 -10.51 -6.08 -8.52
N SER A 32 -9.72 -5.53 -9.46
CA SER A 32 -8.27 -5.59 -9.37
C SER A 32 -7.77 -4.37 -8.60
N ARG A 33 -6.68 -4.54 -7.84
CA ARG A 33 -6.07 -3.43 -7.10
C ARG A 33 -4.71 -3.11 -7.69
N SER A 34 -4.43 -1.83 -7.83
CA SER A 34 -3.11 -1.32 -8.19
C SER A 34 -2.59 -0.45 -7.04
N LEU A 35 -1.28 -0.35 -6.92
CA LEU A 35 -0.63 0.59 -6.03
C LEU A 35 -0.19 1.80 -6.86
N TYR A 36 -0.83 2.94 -6.61
CA TYR A 36 -0.47 4.21 -7.20
C TYR A 36 0.55 4.91 -6.28
N VAL A 37 1.72 5.21 -6.81
CA VAL A 37 2.80 5.88 -6.09
C VAL A 37 3.26 7.10 -6.87
N GLU A 38 3.06 8.27 -6.29
CA GLU A 38 3.56 9.52 -6.82
C GLU A 38 4.76 9.96 -6.00
N MET A 39 5.87 10.25 -6.69
CA MET A 39 7.05 10.86 -6.10
C MET A 39 7.92 11.52 -7.16
N ASN A 40 8.52 12.68 -6.84
CA ASN A 40 9.48 13.37 -7.71
C ASN A 40 8.99 13.57 -9.16
N GLN A 41 7.75 14.05 -9.34
CA GLN A 41 7.10 14.27 -10.66
C GLN A 41 6.98 12.99 -11.50
N THR A 42 7.07 11.82 -10.86
CA THR A 42 6.79 10.53 -11.48
C THR A 42 5.66 9.85 -10.75
N VAL A 43 4.79 9.21 -11.52
CA VAL A 43 3.70 8.38 -11.04
C VAL A 43 3.99 6.96 -11.48
N THR A 44 4.05 6.03 -10.54
CA THR A 44 4.17 4.60 -10.83
C THR A 44 2.91 3.89 -10.39
N SER A 45 2.27 3.17 -11.31
CA SER A 45 1.15 2.28 -11.03
C SER A 45 1.63 0.83 -11.10
N ILE A 46 1.59 0.13 -9.97
CA ILE A 46 2.02 -1.27 -9.84
C ILE A 46 0.79 -2.14 -9.73
N HIS A 47 0.75 -3.22 -10.52
CA HIS A 47 -0.33 -4.19 -10.53
C HIS A 47 0.23 -5.54 -10.03
N PRO A 48 0.18 -5.83 -8.71
CA PRO A 48 0.82 -7.02 -8.16
C PRO A 48 0.34 -8.32 -8.81
N ARG A 49 -0.97 -8.44 -9.04
CA ARG A 49 -1.59 -9.61 -9.69
C ARG A 49 -1.13 -9.85 -11.12
N LEU A 50 -0.88 -8.77 -11.85
CA LEU A 50 -0.41 -8.81 -13.23
C LEU A 50 1.12 -8.84 -13.32
N LYS A 51 1.82 -8.61 -12.20
CA LYS A 51 3.28 -8.49 -12.09
C LYS A 51 3.86 -7.43 -13.04
N ILE A 52 3.11 -6.36 -13.29
CA ILE A 52 3.52 -5.24 -14.15
C ILE A 52 3.55 -3.92 -13.38
N SER A 53 4.37 -2.99 -13.84
CA SER A 53 4.37 -1.59 -13.40
C SER A 53 4.41 -0.65 -14.59
N LYS A 54 3.63 0.44 -14.52
CA LYS A 54 3.64 1.54 -15.49
C LYS A 54 4.19 2.78 -14.83
N ILE A 55 5.13 3.47 -15.49
CA ILE A 55 5.75 4.67 -14.96
C ILE A 55 5.42 5.82 -15.92
N PHE A 56 4.86 6.89 -15.35
CA PHE A 56 4.52 8.12 -16.02
C PHE A 56 5.40 9.23 -15.45
N SER A 57 6.12 9.95 -16.30
CA SER A 57 6.91 11.11 -15.90
C SER A 57 6.29 12.38 -16.46
N PHE A 58 6.27 13.44 -15.66
CA PHE A 58 5.80 14.77 -16.09
C PHE A 58 7.00 15.69 -16.29
N THR A 59 7.18 16.22 -17.49
CA THR A 59 8.15 17.30 -17.77
C THR A 59 7.44 18.65 -17.74
N GLU A 60 8.00 19.64 -17.04
CA GLU A 60 7.38 20.97 -16.86
C GLU A 60 7.13 21.72 -18.17
N GLU A 61 7.85 21.41 -19.25
CA GLU A 61 7.76 22.15 -20.51
C GLU A 61 6.68 21.67 -21.47
N ASN A 62 6.12 20.47 -21.26
CA ASN A 62 4.97 19.99 -22.02
C ASN A 62 4.29 18.90 -21.18
N CYS A 63 2.99 19.00 -20.92
CA CYS A 63 2.15 17.98 -20.29
C CYS A 63 2.03 16.69 -21.15
N GLN A 64 3.15 16.19 -21.66
CA GLN A 64 3.29 14.95 -22.40
C GLN A 64 3.55 13.86 -21.36
N VAL A 65 2.56 12.99 -21.17
CA VAL A 65 2.71 11.80 -20.36
C VAL A 65 3.61 10.83 -21.14
N VAL A 66 4.85 10.67 -20.71
CA VAL A 66 5.73 9.63 -21.26
C VAL A 66 5.41 8.33 -20.53
N ASP A 67 4.64 7.44 -21.19
CA ASP A 67 4.41 6.07 -20.72
C ASP A 67 5.69 5.26 -20.95
N LYS A 68 6.45 5.07 -19.87
CA LYS A 68 7.52 4.07 -19.86
C LYS A 68 6.93 2.83 -19.21
N SER A 69 6.27 1.98 -20.01
CA SER A 69 5.94 0.65 -19.56
C SER A 69 7.25 -0.08 -19.29
N LEU A 70 7.45 -0.53 -18.05
CA LEU A 70 8.58 -1.41 -17.76
C LEU A 70 8.16 -2.82 -18.18
N GLU A 71 7.94 -3.02 -19.48
CA GLU A 71 7.78 -4.33 -20.08
C GLU A 71 9.16 -4.99 -20.14
N LYS A 72 9.53 -5.75 -19.11
CA LYS A 72 10.60 -6.73 -19.25
C LYS A 72 10.11 -7.84 -20.20
N ASN A 73 10.18 -7.58 -21.51
CA ASN A 73 10.18 -8.62 -22.53
C ASN A 73 11.54 -9.34 -22.46
N THR A 74 11.68 -10.25 -21.48
CA THR A 74 12.93 -10.94 -21.20
C THR A 74 13.12 -12.12 -22.15
N THR A 75 13.32 -11.85 -23.44
CA THR A 75 13.93 -12.82 -24.33
C THR A 75 15.42 -12.90 -23.96
N ASN A 76 15.79 -13.96 -23.24
CA ASN A 76 17.16 -14.37 -22.88
C ASN A 76 17.90 -13.54 -21.80
N SER A 77 17.55 -13.71 -20.52
CA SER A 77 18.52 -13.71 -19.42
C SER A 77 17.89 -14.17 -18.08
N ARG A 78 18.19 -15.42 -17.73
CA ARG A 78 18.28 -16.05 -16.39
C ARG A 78 18.00 -15.13 -15.17
N ARG A 79 16.94 -15.48 -14.41
CA ARG A 79 16.36 -14.89 -13.17
C ARG A 79 15.40 -13.70 -13.38
N GLU A 80 14.13 -14.02 -13.63
CA GLU A 80 13.00 -13.11 -13.44
C GLU A 80 12.96 -12.64 -11.98
N THR A 81 13.22 -11.36 -11.73
CA THR A 81 13.06 -10.75 -10.41
C THR A 81 11.56 -10.69 -10.09
N ASN A 82 11.07 -11.52 -9.17
CA ASN A 82 9.69 -11.44 -8.60
C ASN A 82 9.44 -10.16 -7.78
N LYS A 83 10.32 -9.17 -7.89
CA LYS A 83 10.37 -7.98 -7.04
C LYS A 83 10.49 -6.73 -7.90
N ILE A 84 9.72 -5.71 -7.55
CA ILE A 84 9.86 -4.35 -8.07
C ILE A 84 10.34 -3.46 -6.93
N GLU A 85 11.36 -2.66 -7.20
CA GLU A 85 11.89 -1.67 -6.27
C GLU A 85 11.92 -0.30 -6.95
N ILE A 86 11.40 0.70 -6.25
CA ILE A 86 11.38 2.09 -6.71
C ILE A 86 11.83 2.95 -5.54
N SER A 87 12.71 3.91 -5.78
CA SER A 87 13.22 4.80 -4.74
C SER A 87 13.50 6.18 -5.30
N ASN A 88 13.36 7.20 -4.47
CA ASN A 88 13.77 8.56 -4.79
C ASN A 88 14.94 9.04 -3.92
N LYS A 89 15.60 10.12 -4.35
CA LYS A 89 16.66 10.78 -3.56
C LYS A 89 16.15 11.48 -2.29
N LYS A 90 14.83 11.66 -2.17
CA LYS A 90 14.17 12.24 -0.99
C LYS A 90 13.94 11.20 0.12
N GLY A 91 14.43 9.97 -0.01
CA GLY A 91 14.39 8.95 1.04
C GLY A 91 13.06 8.22 1.15
N VAL A 92 12.31 8.11 0.06
CA VAL A 92 11.11 7.26 -0.03
C VAL A 92 11.46 6.09 -0.92
N SER A 93 11.22 4.87 -0.45
CA SER A 93 11.34 3.66 -1.26
C SER A 93 10.11 2.78 -1.13
N LEU A 94 9.82 2.08 -2.22
CA LEU A 94 8.79 1.08 -2.33
C LEU A 94 9.41 -0.20 -2.85
N SER A 95 9.12 -1.31 -2.18
CA SER A 95 9.51 -2.65 -2.59
C SER A 95 8.27 -3.54 -2.62
N CYS A 96 7.91 -4.07 -3.78
CA CYS A 96 6.84 -5.05 -3.94
C CYS A 96 7.42 -6.41 -4.33
N ASP A 97 7.20 -7.42 -3.50
CA ASP A 97 7.53 -8.82 -3.77
C ASP A 97 6.26 -9.59 -4.18
N PHE A 98 6.18 -9.94 -5.46
CA PHE A 98 5.07 -10.67 -6.05
C PHE A 98 5.04 -12.17 -5.73
N GLN A 99 6.09 -12.71 -5.11
CA GLN A 99 6.05 -14.06 -4.56
C GLN A 99 5.18 -14.12 -3.31
N TYR A 100 5.17 -13.04 -2.52
CA TYR A 100 4.50 -12.96 -1.22
C TYR A 100 3.29 -12.02 -1.21
N ASP A 101 2.93 -11.43 -2.35
CA ASP A 101 1.91 -10.38 -2.46
C ASP A 101 2.12 -9.22 -1.45
N LEU A 102 3.39 -8.90 -1.18
CA LEU A 102 3.79 -7.96 -0.15
C LEU A 102 4.43 -6.72 -0.76
N CYS A 103 3.87 -5.55 -0.47
CA CYS A 103 4.49 -4.27 -0.77
C CYS A 103 4.86 -3.54 0.54
N THR A 104 6.08 -3.01 0.58
CA THR A 104 6.61 -2.26 1.72
C THR A 104 6.97 -0.85 1.26
N VAL A 105 6.42 0.15 1.94
CA VAL A 105 6.87 1.54 1.84
C VAL A 105 7.86 1.79 2.97
N THR A 106 9.04 2.29 2.65
CA THR A 106 10.05 2.68 3.63
C THR A 106 10.33 4.16 3.49
N LEU A 107 10.30 4.87 4.62
CA LEU A 107 10.57 6.29 4.71
C LEU A 107 11.86 6.51 5.50
N ALA A 108 12.72 7.40 5.01
CA ALA A 108 13.88 7.85 5.76
C ALA A 108 13.45 8.64 7.00
N GLY A 109 14.31 8.69 8.02
CA GLY A 109 13.96 9.23 9.34
C GLY A 109 13.50 10.69 9.34
N TRP A 110 13.86 11.51 8.35
CA TRP A 110 13.36 12.89 8.23
C TRP A 110 11.89 13.00 7.78
N HIS A 111 11.25 11.89 7.42
CA HIS A 111 9.80 11.81 7.17
C HIS A 111 8.99 11.42 8.42
N HIS A 112 9.62 11.38 9.60
CA HIS A 112 8.95 11.10 10.86
C HIS A 112 7.87 12.15 11.14
N GLY A 113 6.65 11.69 11.45
CA GLY A 113 5.52 12.54 11.84
C GLY A 113 4.95 13.48 10.77
N ILE A 114 5.38 13.38 9.51
CA ILE A 114 4.87 14.26 8.42
C ILE A 114 3.91 13.56 7.46
N SER A 115 3.75 12.24 7.59
CA SER A 115 2.87 11.45 6.75
C SER A 115 1.58 11.09 7.48
N ALA A 116 0.46 11.09 6.77
CA ALA A 116 -0.79 10.54 7.29
C ALA A 116 -1.51 9.69 6.24
N GLY A 117 -2.38 8.80 6.72
CA GLY A 117 -3.17 7.88 5.92
C GLY A 117 -3.44 6.59 6.70
N LEU A 118 -3.80 5.53 5.99
CA LEU A 118 -3.97 4.21 6.59
C LEU A 118 -2.69 3.68 7.28
N PHE A 119 -1.50 4.05 6.81
CA PHE A 119 -0.25 3.68 7.49
C PHE A 119 0.02 4.46 8.78
N GLY A 120 -0.91 5.30 9.23
CA GLY A 120 -0.78 6.08 10.46
C GLY A 120 -0.02 7.38 10.25
N THR A 121 0.46 7.94 11.35
CA THR A 121 1.14 9.25 11.47
C THR A 121 2.66 9.15 11.29
N ASN A 122 3.21 7.94 11.37
CA ASN A 122 4.67 7.70 11.30
C ASN A 122 5.47 8.49 12.35
N ASP A 123 4.89 8.75 13.52
CA ASP A 123 5.53 9.47 14.64
C ASP A 123 5.92 8.54 15.81
N ASN A 124 5.81 7.23 15.63
CA ASN A 124 6.00 6.19 16.65
C ASN A 124 5.07 6.32 17.87
N GLU A 125 3.93 7.00 17.75
CA GLU A 125 2.92 7.09 18.81
C GLU A 125 1.68 6.23 18.48
N ALA A 126 1.68 5.00 19.00
CA ALA A 126 0.58 4.06 18.76
C ALA A 126 -0.79 4.58 19.20
N GLY A 127 -0.85 5.53 20.14
CA GLY A 127 -2.09 6.14 20.62
C GLY A 127 -2.81 7.02 19.60
N ASN A 128 -2.13 7.43 18.52
CA ASN A 128 -2.68 8.40 17.56
C ASN A 128 -2.75 7.85 16.11
N GLU A 129 -2.47 6.55 15.94
CA GLU A 129 -2.38 5.91 14.62
C GLU A 129 -3.68 5.98 13.80
N TRP A 130 -4.83 6.12 14.47
CA TRP A 130 -6.15 6.23 13.85
C TRP A 130 -6.62 7.68 13.71
N MET A 131 -5.72 8.54 13.24
CA MET A 131 -6.03 9.91 12.86
C MET A 131 -6.89 9.94 11.59
N LEU A 132 -7.97 10.71 11.61
CA LEU A 132 -8.86 10.99 10.50
C LEU A 132 -8.30 12.16 9.64
N PRO A 133 -8.75 12.34 8.38
CA PRO A 133 -8.27 13.44 7.52
C PRO A 133 -8.51 14.85 8.08
N ASN A 134 -9.46 15.02 9.00
CA ASN A 134 -9.73 16.28 9.69
C ASN A 134 -8.84 16.52 10.92
N GLY A 135 -7.90 15.61 11.22
CA GLY A 135 -6.99 15.66 12.36
C GLY A 135 -7.57 15.16 13.69
N SER A 136 -8.85 14.77 13.74
CA SER A 136 -9.41 14.10 14.92
C SER A 136 -9.03 12.61 14.94
N PHE A 137 -9.16 11.97 16.10
CA PHE A 137 -8.87 10.54 16.28
C PHE A 137 -10.16 9.75 16.50
N THR A 138 -10.15 8.49 16.08
CA THR A 138 -11.25 7.54 16.34
C THR A 138 -10.70 6.27 16.99
N ASP A 139 -11.54 5.58 17.76
CA ASP A 139 -11.32 4.22 18.26
C ASP A 139 -12.03 3.16 17.38
N ASN A 140 -12.64 3.59 16.28
CA ASN A 140 -13.36 2.73 15.36
C ASN A 140 -12.56 2.53 14.06
N VAL A 141 -11.99 1.33 13.91
CA VAL A 141 -11.22 0.95 12.71
C VAL A 141 -12.03 1.06 11.41
N GLN A 142 -13.34 0.85 11.47
CA GLN A 142 -14.21 1.00 10.31
C GLN A 142 -14.36 2.47 9.93
N GLU A 143 -14.55 3.36 10.91
CA GLU A 143 -14.58 4.81 10.65
C GLU A 143 -13.22 5.29 10.10
N PHE A 144 -12.13 4.89 10.73
CA PHE A 144 -10.77 5.21 10.30
C PHE A 144 -10.55 4.79 8.84
N THR A 145 -10.78 3.51 8.51
CA THR A 145 -10.55 3.00 7.15
C THR A 145 -11.45 3.64 6.08
N GLN A 146 -12.65 4.08 6.46
CA GLN A 146 -13.59 4.74 5.55
C GLN A 146 -13.22 6.20 5.29
N SER A 147 -12.73 6.90 6.32
CA SER A 147 -12.39 8.32 6.22
C SER A 147 -11.29 8.61 5.20
N TRP A 148 -10.37 7.66 4.99
CA TRP A 148 -9.23 7.77 4.07
C TRP A 148 -9.54 7.36 2.62
N GLN A 149 -10.81 7.24 2.24
CA GLN A 149 -11.20 6.99 0.84
C GLN A 149 -11.03 8.23 -0.02
N VAL A 150 -10.39 8.10 -1.19
CA VAL A 150 -10.12 9.24 -2.09
C VAL A 150 -11.27 9.57 -3.06
N ASN A 151 -12.27 8.69 -3.20
CA ASN A 151 -13.44 8.89 -4.06
C ASN A 151 -14.73 8.50 -3.34
N LYS A 152 -15.87 9.12 -3.70
CA LYS A 152 -17.20 8.71 -3.23
C LYS A 152 -17.50 7.29 -3.71
N CYS A 153 -17.28 6.33 -2.84
CA CYS A 153 -17.45 4.92 -3.13
C CYS A 153 -18.50 4.36 -2.17
N SER A 154 -19.51 3.67 -2.72
CA SER A 154 -20.56 3.06 -1.91
C SER A 154 -20.05 1.76 -1.30
N LEU A 155 -19.90 1.77 0.02
CA LEU A 155 -19.55 0.57 0.77
C LEU A 155 -20.75 -0.37 0.78
N VAL A 156 -20.55 -1.58 0.29
CA VAL A 156 -21.39 -2.71 0.66
C VAL A 156 -20.66 -3.39 1.82
N PRO A 157 -21.20 -3.35 3.06
CA PRO A 157 -20.62 -4.08 4.18
C PRO A 157 -20.46 -5.55 3.77
N LYS A 158 -19.22 -6.04 3.69
CA LYS A 158 -19.01 -7.47 3.57
C LYS A 158 -19.27 -8.07 4.94
N LYS A 159 -20.27 -8.95 5.03
CA LYS A 159 -20.34 -9.89 6.15
C LYS A 159 -19.10 -10.76 6.06
N GLU A 160 -18.26 -10.70 7.08
CA GLU A 160 -17.15 -11.64 7.25
C GLU A 160 -17.76 -13.05 7.23
N LYS A 161 -17.34 -13.86 6.25
CA LYS A 161 -17.67 -15.28 6.25
C LYS A 161 -16.65 -15.97 7.13
N PRO A 162 -17.07 -16.77 8.13
CA PRO A 162 -16.15 -17.59 8.90
C PRO A 162 -15.31 -18.45 7.95
N CYS A 163 -13.98 -18.41 8.11
CA CYS A 163 -13.11 -19.30 7.36
C CYS A 163 -13.44 -20.76 7.73
N PRO A 164 -13.74 -21.64 6.75
CA PRO A 164 -13.89 -23.05 7.04
C PRO A 164 -12.56 -23.62 7.54
N ILE A 165 -12.62 -24.38 8.63
CA ILE A 165 -11.46 -25.02 9.27
C ILE A 165 -10.75 -25.87 8.21
N THR A 166 -9.51 -25.52 7.92
CA THR A 166 -8.64 -26.21 6.96
C THR A 166 -7.31 -26.55 7.62
N ASP A 167 -6.53 -27.46 7.02
CA ASP A 167 -5.21 -27.88 7.53
C ASP A 167 -4.25 -26.73 7.87
N LYS A 168 -4.43 -25.57 7.24
CA LYS A 168 -3.67 -24.34 7.53
C LYS A 168 -3.89 -23.79 8.95
N GLN A 169 -5.05 -24.03 9.56
CA GLN A 169 -5.29 -23.63 10.96
C GLN A 169 -4.47 -24.46 11.94
N ASN A 170 -4.18 -25.73 11.66
CA ASN A 170 -3.35 -26.55 12.55
C ASN A 170 -1.92 -26.00 12.64
N ILE A 171 -1.38 -25.52 11.51
CA ILE A 171 -0.08 -24.86 11.47
C ILE A 171 -0.12 -23.54 12.28
N CYS A 172 -1.14 -22.70 12.08
CA CYS A 172 -1.29 -21.47 12.85
C CYS A 172 -1.39 -21.72 14.37
N LYS A 173 -2.10 -22.78 14.78
CA LYS A 173 -2.20 -23.16 16.19
C LYS A 173 -0.84 -23.53 16.79
N VAL A 174 -0.05 -24.33 16.09
CA VAL A 174 1.31 -24.68 16.53
C VAL A 174 2.18 -23.43 16.67
N PHE A 175 2.07 -22.48 15.74
CA PHE A 175 2.89 -21.27 15.75
C PHE A 175 2.40 -20.15 16.68
N PHE A 176 1.13 -20.06 17.06
CA PHE A 176 0.62 -18.91 17.83
C PHE A 176 -0.14 -19.27 19.11
N GLU A 177 -0.63 -20.50 19.22
CA GLU A 177 -1.47 -20.93 20.35
C GLU A 177 -0.76 -21.94 21.26
N GLU A 178 0.25 -22.68 20.77
CA GLU A 178 0.95 -23.67 21.59
C GLU A 178 1.88 -23.05 22.64
N PRO A 179 1.97 -23.66 23.85
CA PRO A 179 2.81 -23.16 24.94
C PRO A 179 4.30 -23.04 24.61
N HIS A 180 4.77 -23.82 23.64
CA HIS A 180 6.18 -23.87 23.22
C HIS A 180 6.46 -23.08 21.94
N SER A 181 5.50 -22.28 21.46
CA SER A 181 5.74 -21.43 20.31
C SER A 181 6.84 -20.40 20.62
N LEU A 182 7.75 -20.22 19.66
CA LEU A 182 8.77 -19.17 19.67
C LEU A 182 8.22 -17.76 19.36
N LEU A 183 6.94 -17.66 19.00
CA LEU A 183 6.27 -16.41 18.59
C LEU A 183 5.25 -15.91 19.61
N ARG A 184 5.18 -16.54 20.80
CA ARG A 184 4.32 -16.11 21.90
C ARG A 184 5.04 -15.17 22.86
#